data_AF-A0A954EI67-F1
#
_entry.id   AF-A0A954EI67-F1
#
_cell.length_a   1.000
_cell.length_b   1.000
_cell.length_c   1.000
_cell.angle_alpha   90.00
_cell.angle_beta   90.00
_cell.angle_gamma   90.00
#
_symmetry.space_group_name_H-M   'P 1'
#
loop_
_entity.id
_entity.type
_entity.pdbx_description
1 polymer ?
#
loop_
_entity_poly.entity_id
_entity_poly.type
_entity_poly.pdbx_seq_one_letter_code
_entity_poly.pdbx_strand_id
1 'polypeptide(L)'
;LYLYDTSHPERGAAPVEVDDFELASRLSFFFWGSIPDEALLEIAASGRLSEQDTLAAQIDRMLLDKRMKRFCDSFPSQWLQLDRLVSSVPDRNRFPDFYFSKYRLSMHMMLEPLLIFETVFVENRPITQLIDSDFTYRTAKLDQAYGPLNCASGKNSGDQVTTLTFQRLPVTDRRNGGVITNAAVMTMTSGPERTKPITR
;
A
#
# COMPACT_ATOMS: atom_id res chain seq x y z
N LEU A 1 -0.98 7.65 -15.81
CA LEU A 1 -2.24 8.42 -15.84
C LEU A 1 -1.86 9.86 -16.16
N TYR A 2 -2.30 10.37 -17.31
CA TYR A 2 -1.90 11.68 -17.84
C TYR A 2 -2.85 12.73 -17.24
N LEU A 3 -2.34 13.58 -16.34
CA LEU A 3 -3.05 14.77 -15.88
C LEU A 3 -2.92 15.82 -16.99
N TYR A 4 -4.05 16.26 -17.54
CA TYR A 4 -4.06 17.48 -18.34
C TYR A 4 -3.95 18.64 -17.35
N ASP A 5 -2.71 19.05 -17.07
CA ASP A 5 -2.45 20.21 -16.27
C ASP A 5 -2.58 21.44 -17.17
N THR A 6 -3.74 22.08 -17.13
CA THR A 6 -3.97 23.38 -17.78
C THR A 6 -3.14 24.49 -17.13
N SER A 7 -2.55 24.25 -15.96
CA SER A 7 -1.56 25.12 -15.34
C SER A 7 -0.14 24.73 -15.76
N HIS A 8 0.22 25.01 -17.02
CA HIS A 8 1.63 25.19 -17.35
C HIS A 8 2.02 26.62 -16.96
N PRO A 9 2.67 26.88 -15.82
CA PRO A 9 3.31 28.17 -15.62
C PRO A 9 4.43 28.25 -16.65
N GLU A 10 4.31 29.15 -17.62
CA GLU A 10 5.51 29.64 -18.30
C GLU A 10 6.49 30.09 -17.21
N ARG A 11 7.79 29.74 -17.35
CA ARG A 11 8.80 30.13 -16.36
C ARG A 11 8.74 31.64 -16.11
N GLY A 12 8.17 32.04 -14.96
CA GLY A 12 7.97 33.44 -14.58
C GLY A 12 6.50 33.89 -14.43
N ALA A 13 5.52 33.05 -14.72
CA ALA A 13 4.11 33.35 -14.49
C ALA A 13 3.72 33.18 -13.01
N ALA A 14 2.84 34.05 -12.52
CA ALA A 14 2.27 33.99 -11.16
C ALA A 14 1.56 32.64 -10.92
N PRO A 15 1.47 32.16 -9.66
CA PRO A 15 0.74 30.94 -9.35
C PRO A 15 -0.68 31.02 -9.91
N VAL A 16 -1.04 30.09 -10.79
CA VAL A 16 -2.41 29.99 -11.31
C VAL A 16 -3.28 29.49 -10.16
N GLU A 17 -4.32 30.25 -9.82
CA GLU A 17 -5.31 29.80 -8.83
C GLU A 17 -5.97 28.52 -9.33
N VAL A 18 -5.98 27.50 -8.48
CA VAL A 18 -6.61 26.21 -8.81
C VAL A 18 -8.11 26.43 -8.79
N ASP A 19 -8.76 26.22 -9.93
CA ASP A 19 -10.22 26.28 -10.03
C ASP A 19 -10.86 25.16 -9.18
N ASP A 20 -12.04 25.40 -8.65
CA ASP A 20 -12.75 24.47 -7.78
C ASP A 20 -13.05 23.14 -8.51
N PHE A 21 -13.28 23.16 -9.82
CA PHE A 21 -13.43 21.95 -10.63
C PHE A 21 -12.11 21.18 -10.79
N GLU A 22 -10.99 21.88 -10.92
CA GLU A 22 -9.67 21.26 -10.94
C GLU A 22 -9.36 20.64 -9.56
N LEU A 23 -9.69 21.34 -8.47
CA LEU A 23 -9.53 20.84 -7.10
C LEU A 23 -10.36 19.57 -6.88
N ALA A 24 -11.64 19.57 -7.25
CA ALA A 24 -12.52 18.41 -7.16
C ALA A 24 -11.95 17.19 -7.93
N SER A 25 -11.46 17.46 -9.15
CA SER A 25 -10.85 16.43 -10.00
C SER A 25 -9.59 15.87 -9.35
N ARG A 26 -8.68 16.73 -8.88
CA ARG A 26 -7.44 16.34 -8.20
C ARG A 26 -7.71 15.50 -6.96
N LEU A 27 -8.65 15.92 -6.11
CA LEU A 27 -9.05 15.16 -4.91
C LEU A 27 -9.58 13.77 -5.27
N SER A 28 -10.44 13.68 -6.28
CA SER A 28 -11.08 12.43 -6.67
C SER A 28 -10.10 11.44 -7.29
N PHE A 29 -9.18 11.91 -8.12
CA PHE A 29 -8.12 11.08 -8.65
C PHE A 29 -7.12 10.67 -7.57
N PHE A 30 -6.82 11.54 -6.61
CA PHE A 30 -5.90 11.23 -5.52
C PHE A 30 -6.47 10.19 -4.56
N PHE A 31 -7.69 10.42 -4.05
CA PHE A 31 -8.29 9.57 -3.01
C PHE A 31 -9.03 8.34 -3.55
N TRP A 32 -9.67 8.44 -4.71
CA TRP A 32 -10.48 7.34 -5.25
C TRP A 32 -9.91 6.72 -6.52
N GLY A 33 -8.93 7.36 -7.16
CA GLY A 33 -8.45 6.96 -8.48
C GLY A 33 -9.57 6.93 -9.52
N SER A 34 -10.60 7.76 -9.34
CA SER A 34 -11.81 7.79 -10.18
C SER A 34 -12.27 9.21 -10.46
N ILE A 35 -13.33 9.34 -11.27
CA ILE A 35 -14.03 10.60 -11.47
C ILE A 35 -14.61 11.14 -10.16
N PRO A 36 -14.77 12.47 -10.04
CA PRO A 36 -15.49 13.10 -8.94
C PRO A 36 -16.94 12.65 -8.90
N ASP A 37 -17.52 12.63 -7.70
CA ASP A 37 -18.94 12.38 -7.53
C ASP A 37 -19.75 13.67 -7.63
N GLU A 38 -21.06 13.52 -7.82
CA GLU A 38 -21.97 14.64 -8.04
C GLU A 38 -21.91 15.68 -6.92
N ALA A 39 -21.86 15.22 -5.66
CA ALA A 39 -21.78 16.13 -4.50
C ALA A 39 -20.51 17.01 -4.52
N LEU A 40 -19.37 16.46 -4.94
CA LEU A 40 -18.14 17.23 -5.05
C LEU A 40 -18.19 18.20 -6.24
N LEU A 41 -18.82 17.80 -7.35
CA LEU A 41 -19.03 18.67 -8.51
C LEU A 41 -20.02 19.82 -8.23
N GLU A 42 -21.10 19.57 -7.49
CA GLU A 42 -22.06 20.60 -7.10
C GLU A 42 -21.43 21.67 -6.20
N ILE A 43 -20.59 21.24 -5.24
CA ILE A 43 -19.88 22.16 -4.34
C ILE A 43 -18.86 22.97 -5.12
N ALA A 44 -18.12 22.32 -6.02
CA ALA A 44 -17.19 23.01 -6.92
C ALA A 44 -17.92 24.01 -7.84
N ALA A 45 -19.09 23.65 -8.37
CA ALA A 45 -19.91 24.55 -9.18
C ALA A 45 -20.41 25.76 -8.39
N SER A 46 -20.57 25.63 -7.06
CA SER A 46 -20.92 26.74 -6.18
C SER A 46 -19.74 27.64 -5.79
N GLY A 47 -18.51 27.31 -6.18
CA GLY A 47 -17.29 28.08 -5.85
C GLY A 47 -16.92 28.05 -4.36
N ARG A 48 -17.41 27.04 -3.62
CA ARG A 48 -17.20 26.90 -2.17
C ARG A 48 -16.27 25.75 -1.80
N LEU A 49 -15.74 25.01 -2.77
CA LEU A 49 -14.88 23.86 -2.46
C LEU A 49 -13.54 24.31 -1.88
N SER A 50 -13.06 25.49 -2.28
CA SER A 50 -11.84 26.09 -1.73
C SER A 50 -12.00 26.67 -0.32
N GLU A 51 -13.22 26.75 0.23
CA GLU A 51 -13.44 27.19 1.61
C GLU A 51 -12.92 26.12 2.59
N GLN A 52 -12.15 26.54 3.59
CA GLN A 52 -11.42 25.62 4.48
C GLN A 52 -12.33 24.60 5.19
N ASP A 53 -13.47 25.05 5.72
CA ASP A 53 -14.42 24.18 6.43
C ASP A 53 -15.13 23.20 5.48
N THR A 54 -15.51 23.70 4.29
CA THR A 54 -16.16 22.89 3.25
C THR A 54 -15.21 21.84 2.69
N LEU A 55 -13.95 22.22 2.44
CA LEU A 55 -12.90 21.33 1.97
C LEU A 55 -12.62 20.22 2.98
N ALA A 56 -12.44 20.57 4.27
CA ALA A 56 -12.18 19.59 5.32
C ALA A 56 -13.34 18.57 5.43
N ALA A 57 -14.58 19.05 5.43
CA ALA A 57 -15.75 18.18 5.46
C ALA A 57 -15.85 17.24 4.24
N GLN A 58 -15.49 17.72 3.05
CA GLN A 58 -15.45 16.88 1.86
C GLN A 58 -14.32 15.85 1.93
N ILE A 59 -13.13 16.21 2.41
CA ILE A 59 -12.02 15.27 2.59
C ILE A 59 -12.43 14.16 3.56
N ASP A 60 -12.99 14.49 4.72
CA ASP A 60 -13.44 13.50 5.71
C ASP A 60 -14.49 12.54 5.12
N ARG A 61 -15.44 13.09 4.33
CA ARG A 61 -16.41 12.27 3.61
C ARG A 61 -15.74 11.33 2.61
N MET A 62 -14.77 11.82 1.85
CA MET A 62 -14.04 11.02 0.87
C MET A 62 -13.21 9.91 1.51
N LEU A 63 -12.61 10.19 2.67
CA LEU A 63 -11.86 9.23 3.50
C LEU A 63 -12.72 8.07 4.00
N LEU A 64 -14.00 8.32 4.30
CA LEU A 64 -14.96 7.31 4.78
C LEU A 64 -15.62 6.50 3.65
N ASP A 65 -15.41 6.86 2.38
CA ASP A 65 -15.99 6.15 1.24
C ASP A 65 -15.26 4.81 0.97
N LYS A 66 -16.02 3.77 0.62
CA LYS A 66 -15.49 2.45 0.22
C LYS A 66 -14.46 2.52 -0.91
N ARG A 67 -14.50 3.57 -1.75
CA ARG A 67 -13.55 3.82 -2.83
C ARG A 67 -12.13 4.05 -2.33
N MET A 68 -11.96 4.50 -1.08
CA MET A 68 -10.66 4.70 -0.43
C MET A 68 -9.81 3.42 -0.40
N LYS A 69 -10.45 2.24 -0.40
CA LYS A 69 -9.74 0.96 -0.47
C LYS A 69 -8.79 0.87 -1.68
N ARG A 70 -9.18 1.44 -2.82
CA ARG A 70 -8.33 1.48 -4.03
C ARG A 70 -7.06 2.30 -3.81
N PHE A 71 -7.14 3.37 -3.03
CA PHE A 71 -5.96 4.15 -2.66
C PHE A 71 -5.03 3.34 -1.77
N CYS A 72 -5.56 2.65 -0.76
CA CYS A 72 -4.78 1.75 0.11
C CYS A 72 -4.09 0.61 -0.66
N ASP A 73 -4.65 0.15 -1.77
CA ASP A 73 -4.02 -0.88 -2.62
C ASP A 73 -2.97 -0.28 -3.58
N SER A 74 -3.28 0.86 -4.21
CA SER A 74 -2.48 1.41 -5.30
C SER A 74 -1.29 2.26 -4.84
N PHE A 75 -1.48 3.12 -3.83
CA PHE A 75 -0.45 4.02 -3.35
C PHE A 75 0.76 3.28 -2.76
N PRO A 76 0.60 2.32 -1.82
CA PRO A 76 1.74 1.63 -1.23
C PRO A 76 2.39 0.68 -2.23
N SER A 77 1.63 0.11 -3.17
CA SER A 77 2.19 -0.70 -4.26
C SER A 77 3.18 0.12 -5.10
N GLN A 78 2.83 1.35 -5.47
CA GLN A 78 3.71 2.24 -6.22
C GLN A 78 4.85 2.81 -5.37
N TRP A 79 4.55 3.25 -4.14
CA TRP A 79 5.53 3.80 -3.21
C TRP A 79 6.64 2.81 -2.89
N LEU A 80 6.27 1.56 -2.59
CA LEU A 80 7.21 0.49 -2.29
C LEU A 80 7.72 -0.19 -3.56
N GLN A 81 7.12 0.05 -4.73
CA GLN A 81 7.44 -0.59 -6.00
C GLN A 81 7.27 -2.13 -5.93
N LEU A 82 6.17 -2.58 -5.35
CA LEU A 82 5.86 -4.01 -5.13
C LEU A 82 5.84 -4.82 -6.43
N ASP A 83 5.61 -4.19 -7.58
CA ASP A 83 5.72 -4.81 -8.90
C ASP A 83 7.10 -5.46 -9.16
N ARG A 84 8.17 -4.92 -8.54
CA ARG A 84 9.51 -5.51 -8.62
C ARG A 84 9.59 -6.87 -7.94
N LEU A 85 8.70 -7.17 -7.00
CA LEU A 85 8.65 -8.48 -6.36
C LEU A 85 8.16 -9.56 -7.32
N VAL A 86 7.33 -9.20 -8.31
CA VAL A 86 6.85 -10.15 -9.33
C VAL A 86 7.97 -10.57 -10.28
N SER A 87 8.88 -9.64 -10.59
CA SER A 87 10.07 -9.89 -11.43
C SER A 87 11.27 -10.44 -10.64
N SER A 88 11.25 -10.37 -9.31
CA SER A 88 12.26 -10.99 -8.45
C SER A 88 12.03 -12.49 -8.40
N VAL A 89 12.90 -13.24 -9.07
CA VAL A 89 12.83 -14.71 -9.21
C VAL A 89 14.07 -15.30 -8.52
N PRO A 90 13.98 -15.66 -7.22
CA PRO A 90 15.06 -16.36 -6.53
C PRO A 90 15.39 -17.69 -7.20
N ASP A 91 16.65 -18.13 -7.11
CA ASP A 91 17.07 -19.42 -7.66
C ASP A 91 16.28 -20.57 -7.02
N ARG A 92 15.60 -21.36 -7.86
CA ARG A 92 14.75 -22.48 -7.46
C ARG A 92 15.52 -23.60 -6.77
N ASN A 93 16.79 -23.80 -7.11
CA ASN A 93 17.63 -24.83 -6.50
C ASN A 93 18.03 -24.46 -5.06
N ARG A 94 18.20 -23.16 -4.80
CA ARG A 94 18.65 -22.65 -3.51
C ARG A 94 17.49 -22.32 -2.56
N PHE A 95 16.35 -21.91 -3.12
CA PHE A 95 15.15 -21.55 -2.37
C PHE A 95 13.93 -22.35 -2.85
N PRO A 96 13.90 -23.68 -2.64
CA PRO A 96 12.77 -24.51 -3.09
C PRO A 96 11.46 -24.11 -2.41
N ASP A 97 11.49 -23.69 -1.13
CA ASP A 97 10.31 -23.31 -0.35
C ASP A 97 9.63 -22.01 -0.84
N PHE A 98 10.33 -21.21 -1.66
CA PHE A 98 9.74 -20.02 -2.29
C PHE A 98 8.74 -20.39 -3.40
N TYR A 99 8.92 -21.55 -4.01
CA TYR A 99 8.07 -22.09 -5.07
C TYR A 99 7.21 -23.20 -4.51
N PHE A 100 5.93 -22.90 -4.27
CA PHE A 100 4.99 -23.90 -3.80
C PHE A 100 3.95 -24.19 -4.88
N SER A 101 3.97 -25.40 -5.42
CA SER A 101 3.09 -25.81 -6.53
C SER A 101 3.23 -24.85 -7.73
N LYS A 102 2.11 -24.33 -8.27
CA LYS A 102 2.07 -23.30 -9.32
C LYS A 102 2.20 -21.86 -8.79
N TYR A 103 2.24 -21.66 -7.47
CA TYR A 103 2.22 -20.35 -6.83
C TYR A 103 3.60 -19.97 -6.25
N ARG A 104 3.84 -18.68 -6.10
CA ARG A 104 5.07 -18.12 -5.51
C ARG A 104 4.75 -17.48 -4.17
N LEU A 105 5.65 -17.61 -3.21
CA LEU A 105 5.54 -16.96 -1.90
C LEU A 105 5.46 -15.43 -2.01
N SER A 106 5.96 -14.85 -3.12
CA SER A 106 5.84 -13.42 -3.42
C SER A 106 4.41 -12.89 -3.33
N MET A 107 3.39 -13.68 -3.70
CA MET A 107 1.99 -13.24 -3.59
C MET A 107 1.57 -12.98 -2.14
N HIS A 108 2.04 -13.82 -1.19
CA HIS A 108 1.77 -13.61 0.23
C HIS A 108 2.56 -12.41 0.76
N MET A 109 3.80 -12.26 0.30
CA MET A 109 4.66 -11.15 0.70
C MET A 109 4.10 -9.79 0.27
N MET A 110 3.53 -9.66 -0.95
CA MET A 110 2.97 -8.39 -1.42
C MET A 110 1.79 -7.89 -0.58
N LEU A 111 1.01 -8.78 0.03
CA LEU A 111 -0.17 -8.41 0.81
C LEU A 111 0.17 -7.95 2.24
N GLU A 112 1.27 -8.45 2.83
CA GLU A 112 1.71 -8.02 4.18
C GLU A 112 1.88 -6.49 4.29
N PRO A 113 2.62 -5.77 3.41
CA PRO A 113 2.78 -4.33 3.52
C PRO A 113 1.51 -3.55 3.14
N LEU A 114 0.67 -4.08 2.24
CA LEU A 114 -0.62 -3.46 1.88
C LEU A 114 -1.59 -3.45 3.07
N LEU A 115 -1.70 -4.58 3.78
CA LEU A 115 -2.56 -4.70 4.95
C LEU A 115 -2.06 -3.87 6.15
N ILE A 116 -0.74 -3.77 6.34
CA ILE A 116 -0.15 -2.88 7.35
C ILE A 116 -0.52 -1.43 7.02
N PHE A 117 -0.34 -0.99 5.77
CA PHE A 117 -0.70 0.36 5.35
C PHE A 117 -2.19 0.64 5.51
N GLU A 118 -3.05 -0.26 5.04
CA GLU A 118 -4.51 -0.16 5.19
C GLU A 118 -4.90 -0.02 6.66
N THR A 119 -4.31 -0.81 7.55
CA THR A 119 -4.60 -0.74 8.99
C THR A 119 -4.14 0.58 9.60
N VAL A 120 -2.94 1.04 9.27
CA VAL A 120 -2.43 2.32 9.79
C VAL A 120 -3.30 3.48 9.32
N PHE A 121 -3.74 3.45 8.07
CA PHE A 121 -4.56 4.49 7.48
C PHE A 121 -6.01 4.47 8.02
N VAL A 122 -6.68 3.32 7.99
CA VAL A 122 -8.09 3.17 8.41
C VAL A 122 -8.25 3.32 9.92
N GLU A 123 -7.33 2.80 10.72
CA GLU A 123 -7.39 2.93 12.19
C GLU A 123 -6.76 4.25 12.69
N ASN A 124 -6.35 5.15 11.78
CA ASN A 124 -5.70 6.42 12.09
C ASN A 124 -4.53 6.28 13.10
N ARG A 125 -3.63 5.33 12.83
CA ARG A 125 -2.46 5.05 13.68
C ARG A 125 -1.32 6.00 13.35
N PRO A 126 -0.39 6.22 14.30
CA PRO A 126 0.77 7.06 14.03
C PRO A 126 1.60 6.47 12.88
N ILE A 127 2.07 7.35 11.98
CA ILE A 127 2.86 6.95 10.80
C ILE A 127 4.13 6.17 11.14
N THR A 128 4.62 6.31 12.37
CA THR A 128 5.75 5.55 12.90
C THR A 128 5.51 4.04 12.86
N GLN A 129 4.24 3.60 12.89
CA GLN A 129 3.83 2.19 12.76
C GLN A 129 4.13 1.61 11.38
N LEU A 130 4.33 2.43 10.35
CA LEU A 130 4.84 1.94 9.05
C LEU A 130 6.32 1.54 9.12
N ILE A 131 7.07 2.07 10.08
CA ILE A 131 8.50 1.82 10.25
C ILE A 131 8.75 0.78 11.34
N ASP A 132 8.09 0.93 12.49
CA ASP A 132 8.24 0.10 13.67
C ASP A 132 6.85 -0.24 14.19
N SER A 133 6.29 -1.31 13.63
CA SER A 133 4.93 -1.77 13.93
C SER A 133 4.91 -2.74 15.10
N ASP A 134 3.93 -2.61 16.00
CA ASP A 134 3.62 -3.63 17.02
C ASP A 134 2.76 -4.78 16.48
N PHE A 135 2.38 -4.72 15.20
CA PHE A 135 1.60 -5.78 14.54
C PHE A 135 2.07 -6.03 13.09
N THR A 136 1.79 -7.22 12.58
CA THR A 136 1.94 -7.56 11.17
C THR A 136 0.79 -8.45 10.70
N TYR A 137 0.71 -8.69 9.38
CA TYR A 137 -0.27 -9.56 8.75
C TYR A 137 0.41 -10.70 8.00
N ARG A 138 0.20 -11.94 8.45
CA ARG A 138 0.84 -13.10 7.80
C ARG A 138 -0.16 -14.21 7.57
N THR A 139 0.07 -14.95 6.48
CA THR A 139 -0.52 -16.27 6.27
C THR A 139 0.36 -17.32 6.97
N ALA A 140 -0.19 -18.49 7.34
CA ALA A 140 0.57 -19.60 7.93
C ALA A 140 1.86 -19.95 7.16
N LYS A 141 1.80 -19.98 5.82
CA LYS A 141 2.97 -20.24 4.96
C LYS A 141 4.02 -19.13 5.02
N LEU A 142 3.56 -17.87 5.03
CA LEU A 142 4.48 -16.73 5.12
C LEU A 142 5.16 -16.73 6.48
N ASP A 143 4.43 -16.98 7.56
CA ASP A 143 5.00 -17.03 8.90
C ASP A 143 6.02 -18.18 9.06
N GLN A 144 5.77 -19.35 8.44
CA GLN A 144 6.76 -20.42 8.38
C GLN A 144 8.06 -19.98 7.67
N ALA A 145 7.96 -19.16 6.62
CA ALA A 145 9.13 -18.67 5.88
C ALA A 145 10.01 -17.71 6.69
N TYR A 146 9.47 -17.07 7.75
CA TYR A 146 10.26 -16.26 8.69
C TYR A 146 11.08 -17.11 9.69
N GLY A 147 10.90 -18.44 9.73
CA GLY A 147 11.71 -19.36 10.52
C GLY A 147 11.72 -19.00 12.02
N PRO A 148 12.87 -18.60 12.61
CA PRO A 148 12.96 -18.24 14.03
C PRO A 148 12.22 -16.95 14.40
N LEU A 149 11.80 -16.16 13.41
CA LEU A 149 11.07 -14.91 13.56
C LEU A 149 9.55 -15.09 13.35
N ASN A 150 9.06 -16.34 13.36
CA ASN A 150 7.64 -16.64 13.24
C ASN A 150 6.88 -16.18 14.50
N CYS A 151 5.65 -15.69 14.31
CA CYS A 151 4.81 -15.18 15.40
C CYS A 151 3.61 -16.10 15.70
N ALA A 152 3.25 -17.02 14.80
CA ALA A 152 2.09 -17.90 14.93
C ALA A 152 2.34 -19.32 14.40
N SER A 153 1.96 -20.32 15.19
CA SER A 153 1.89 -21.72 14.74
C SER A 153 0.60 -21.98 13.96
N GLY A 154 0.45 -21.34 12.79
CA GLY A 154 -0.65 -21.65 11.88
C GLY A 154 -0.46 -23.05 11.29
N LYS A 155 -1.45 -23.94 11.43
CA LYS A 155 -1.43 -25.23 10.72
C LYS A 155 -1.53 -24.96 9.22
N ASN A 156 -0.62 -25.54 8.44
CA ASN A 156 -0.69 -25.51 6.98
C ASN A 156 -1.95 -26.26 6.53
N SER A 157 -2.98 -25.53 6.09
CA SER A 157 -4.06 -26.08 5.29
C SER A 157 -3.43 -26.63 4.01
N GLY A 158 -3.69 -27.91 3.69
CA GLY A 158 -3.07 -28.63 2.56
C GLY A 158 -3.28 -27.94 1.21
N ASP A 159 -2.73 -28.55 0.15
CA ASP A 159 -2.63 -28.06 -1.24
C ASP A 159 -3.98 -27.87 -1.98
N GLN A 160 -5.06 -27.62 -1.26
CA GLN A 160 -6.37 -27.28 -1.81
C GLN A 160 -6.47 -25.77 -2.04
N VAL A 161 -7.32 -25.36 -2.99
CA VAL A 161 -7.64 -23.95 -3.24
C VAL A 161 -8.42 -23.41 -2.04
N THR A 162 -7.69 -22.96 -1.03
CA THR A 162 -8.23 -22.31 0.16
C THR A 162 -8.09 -20.80 0.07
N THR A 163 -9.05 -20.08 0.66
CA THR A 163 -8.96 -18.64 0.86
C THR A 163 -7.65 -18.28 1.57
N LEU A 164 -6.94 -17.27 1.06
CA LEU A 164 -5.75 -16.72 1.70
C LEU A 164 -6.17 -15.90 2.92
N THR A 165 -6.22 -16.54 4.09
CA THR A 165 -6.52 -15.85 5.35
C THR A 165 -5.25 -15.23 5.91
N PHE A 166 -5.25 -13.90 6.03
CA PHE A 166 -4.25 -13.15 6.77
C PHE A 166 -4.72 -12.96 8.20
N GLN A 167 -3.83 -13.23 9.15
CA GLN A 167 -4.07 -13.01 10.56
C GLN A 167 -3.23 -11.83 11.03
N ARG A 168 -3.83 -10.94 11.81
CA ARG A 168 -3.12 -9.89 12.53
C ARG A 168 -2.36 -10.55 13.68
N LEU A 169 -1.03 -10.43 13.66
CA LEU A 169 -0.15 -11.02 14.66
C LEU A 169 0.57 -9.91 15.44
N PRO A 170 0.66 -10.01 16.78
CA PRO A 170 1.48 -9.09 17.56
C PRO A 170 2.96 -9.35 17.25
N VAL A 171 3.73 -8.26 17.14
CA VAL A 171 5.16 -8.31 16.90
C VAL A 171 5.88 -7.91 18.18
N THR A 172 6.68 -8.83 18.72
CA THR A 172 7.51 -8.59 19.91
C THR A 172 8.96 -8.22 19.56
N ASP A 173 9.43 -8.63 18.38
CA ASP A 173 10.77 -8.35 17.86
C ASP A 173 10.73 -7.27 16.77
N ARG A 174 11.47 -6.19 16.95
CA ARG A 174 11.55 -5.06 16.00
C ARG A 174 12.03 -5.49 14.61
N ARG A 175 12.70 -6.64 14.47
CA ARG A 175 13.11 -7.20 13.17
C ARG A 175 11.93 -7.62 12.29
N ASN A 176 10.73 -7.75 12.85
CA ASN A 176 9.51 -8.12 12.15
C ASN A 176 8.52 -6.94 12.02
N GLY A 177 8.89 -5.77 12.54
CA GLY A 177 7.99 -4.62 12.65
C GLY A 177 8.08 -3.69 11.45
N GLY A 178 6.92 -3.38 10.86
CA GLY A 178 6.80 -2.35 9.83
C GLY A 178 7.03 -2.87 8.40
N VAL A 179 6.98 -1.93 7.46
CA VAL A 179 7.00 -2.20 6.03
C VAL A 179 8.43 -2.47 5.52
N ILE A 180 9.44 -1.87 6.16
CA ILE A 180 10.84 -1.94 5.70
C ILE A 180 11.46 -3.31 6.00
N THR A 181 11.10 -3.93 7.12
CA THR A 181 11.61 -5.25 7.54
C THR A 181 10.78 -6.41 6.99
N ASN A 182 9.82 -6.11 6.13
CA ASN A 182 8.94 -7.10 5.53
C ASN A 182 9.67 -7.91 4.45
N ALA A 183 9.35 -9.19 4.35
CA ALA A 183 9.82 -10.11 3.33
C ALA A 183 9.69 -9.54 1.90
N ALA A 184 8.63 -8.78 1.57
CA ALA A 184 8.50 -8.16 0.24
C ALA A 184 9.65 -7.19 -0.06
N VAL A 185 9.86 -6.21 0.81
CA VAL A 185 10.89 -5.18 0.64
C VAL A 185 12.28 -5.80 0.73
N MET A 186 12.49 -6.75 1.64
CA MET A 186 13.76 -7.49 1.75
C MET A 186 14.07 -8.33 0.51
N THR A 187 13.06 -8.95 -0.10
CA THR A 187 13.25 -9.75 -1.33
C THR A 187 13.52 -8.86 -2.53
N MET A 188 12.81 -7.74 -2.67
CA MET A 188 13.06 -6.77 -3.76
C MET A 188 14.43 -6.09 -3.68
N THR A 189 14.92 -5.85 -2.46
CA THR A 189 16.27 -5.30 -2.23
C THR A 189 17.35 -6.38 -2.21
N SER A 190 16.97 -7.66 -2.36
CA SER A 190 17.90 -8.77 -2.55
C SER A 190 18.23 -8.99 -4.02
N GLY A 191 19.49 -9.36 -4.30
CA GLY A 191 19.85 -9.93 -5.59
C GLY A 191 19.47 -11.41 -5.64
N PRO A 192 19.42 -12.03 -6.84
CA PRO A 192 18.99 -13.42 -7.04
C PRO A 192 19.80 -14.46 -6.25
N GLU A 193 21.07 -14.14 -5.89
CA GLU A 193 21.96 -15.04 -5.13
C GLU A 193 22.24 -14.59 -3.68
N ARG A 194 21.95 -13.32 -3.31
CA ARG A 194 22.23 -12.75 -1.98
C ARG A 194 21.46 -11.45 -1.70
N THR A 195 21.02 -11.24 -0.45
CA THR A 195 20.49 -9.96 0.05
C THR A 195 21.51 -8.83 -0.11
N LYS A 196 21.14 -7.73 -0.78
CA LYS A 196 22.01 -6.56 -1.01
C LYS A 196 21.52 -5.36 -0.20
N PRO A 197 21.90 -5.24 1.09
CA PRO A 197 21.38 -4.20 1.99
C PRO A 197 21.73 -2.75 1.62
N ILE A 198 22.53 -2.52 0.58
CA ILE A 198 23.11 -1.21 0.21
C ILE A 198 22.46 -0.58 -1.03
N THR A 199 21.60 -1.30 -1.76
CA THR A 199 20.76 -0.69 -2.81
C THR A 199 19.51 -0.10 -2.15
N ARG A 200 19.68 1.03 -1.46
CA ARG A 200 18.59 1.87 -0.96
C ARG A 200 18.42 3.09 -1.85
#